data_AF-A0A9X1V6L5-F1
#
_entry.id   AF-A0A9X1V6L5-F1
#
_cell.length_a   1.000
_cell.length_b   1.000
_cell.length_c   1.000
_cell.angle_alpha   90.00
_cell.angle_beta   90.00
_cell.angle_gamma   90.00
#
_symmetry.space_group_name_H-M   'P 1'
#
loop_
_entity.id
_entity.type
_entity.pdbx_description
1 polymer ?
#
loop_
_entity_poly.entity_id
_entity_poly.type
_entity_poly.pdbx_seq_one_letter_code
_entity_poly.pdbx_strand_id
1 'polypeptide(L)'
;MSKFIFSKRINEHYKVKKDVNGILTLYHSPKYLFYYVTKDDFHHIRLKTYREIASSDQYSDVKTIMESSIVTDYSRDGFEVEQREVFIRDIMRFTIRWFGNAYNWYCNRLSKPIDHICKNRVFVGSMDWKRFKDHYQS
;
A
#
# COMPACT_ATOMS: atom_id res chain seq x y z
N MET A 1 -3.09 -4.25 -19.70
CA MET A 1 -1.88 -4.00 -18.89
C MET A 1 -1.61 -2.50 -18.87
N SER A 2 -1.71 -1.83 -17.72
CA SER A 2 -1.29 -0.42 -17.61
C SER A 2 0.22 -0.32 -17.83
N LYS A 3 0.66 0.59 -18.72
CA LYS A 3 2.07 0.90 -18.93
C LYS A 3 2.54 1.81 -17.80
N PHE A 4 3.53 1.37 -17.02
CA PHE A 4 4.15 2.18 -15.98
C PHE A 4 5.20 3.11 -16.59
N ILE A 5 5.19 4.38 -16.18
CA ILE A 5 6.20 5.37 -16.57
C ILE A 5 7.43 5.22 -15.69
N PHE A 6 7.26 5.01 -14.38
CA PHE A 6 8.39 4.83 -13.47
C PHE A 6 8.04 4.04 -12.19
N SER A 7 9.10 3.62 -11.49
CA SER A 7 9.07 3.03 -10.15
C SER A 7 10.17 3.68 -9.30
N LYS A 8 9.85 4.15 -8.10
CA LYS A 8 10.80 4.77 -7.15
C LYS A 8 10.65 4.14 -5.77
N ARG A 9 11.76 3.95 -5.05
CA ARG A 9 11.73 3.63 -3.62
C ARG A 9 11.67 4.94 -2.84
N ILE A 10 10.68 5.08 -1.96
CA ILE A 10 10.50 6.28 -1.13
C ILE A 10 11.35 6.14 0.14
N ASN A 11 11.21 5.01 0.82
CA ASN A 11 12.02 4.67 1.99
C ASN A 11 12.30 3.16 2.01
N GLU A 12 12.87 2.68 3.11
CA GLU A 12 13.18 1.26 3.27
C GLU A 12 11.91 0.38 3.25
N HIS A 13 10.74 0.93 3.55
CA HIS A 13 9.47 0.21 3.61
C HIS A 13 8.61 0.35 2.36
N TYR A 14 8.70 1.46 1.62
CA TYR A 14 7.74 1.80 0.57
C TYR A 14 8.38 2.04 -0.81
N LYS A 15 7.63 1.64 -1.84
CA LYS A 15 7.88 1.96 -3.25
C LYS A 15 6.62 2.56 -3.87
N VAL A 16 6.80 3.50 -4.78
CA VAL A 16 5.73 4.00 -5.63
C VAL A 16 5.96 3.58 -7.08
N LYS A 17 4.86 3.39 -7.81
CA LYS A 17 4.87 3.34 -9.27
C LYS A 17 3.84 4.29 -9.80
N LYS A 18 4.16 4.94 -10.90
CA LYS A 18 3.22 5.80 -11.60
C LYS A 18 2.99 5.27 -13.00
N ASP A 19 1.73 5.22 -13.41
CA ASP A 19 1.35 4.84 -14.78
C ASP A 19 1.08 6.04 -15.69
N VAL A 20 0.88 5.74 -16.98
CA VAL A 20 0.59 6.76 -18.01
C VAL A 20 -0.74 7.49 -17.83
N ASN A 21 -1.64 6.97 -16.99
CA ASN A 21 -2.96 7.55 -16.77
C ASN A 21 -2.98 8.50 -15.57
N GLY A 22 -1.83 8.73 -14.92
CA GLY A 22 -1.72 9.58 -13.73
C GLY A 22 -2.13 8.86 -12.44
N ILE A 23 -2.07 7.52 -12.41
CA ILE A 23 -2.30 6.73 -11.20
C ILE A 23 -0.95 6.49 -10.52
N LEU A 24 -0.83 6.94 -9.26
CA LEU A 24 0.31 6.65 -8.39
C LEU A 24 -0.05 5.51 -7.44
N THR A 25 0.51 4.32 -7.67
CA THR A 25 0.31 3.18 -6.78
C THR A 25 1.45 3.10 -5.76
N LEU A 26 1.09 3.16 -4.49
CA LEU A 26 1.98 2.92 -3.36
C LEU A 26 1.98 1.42 -3.01
N TYR A 27 3.18 0.89 -2.79
CA TYR A 27 3.40 -0.49 -2.38
C TYR A 27 4.24 -0.50 -1.12
N HIS A 28 3.73 -1.16 -0.09
CA HIS A 28 4.59 -1.67 0.97
C HIS A 28 5.52 -2.72 0.37
N SER A 29 6.81 -2.42 0.38
CA SER A 29 7.91 -3.19 -0.21
C SER A 29 9.17 -2.98 0.64
N PRO A 30 9.29 -3.64 1.79
CA PRO A 30 10.49 -3.56 2.62
C PRO A 30 11.77 -3.86 1.83
N LYS A 31 12.89 -3.27 2.26
CA LYS A 31 14.22 -3.53 1.71
C LYS A 31 14.72 -4.93 2.08
N TYR A 32 14.32 -5.41 3.26
CA TYR A 32 14.68 -6.72 3.79
C TYR A 32 13.47 -7.65 3.78
N LEU A 33 13.71 -8.92 3.43
CA LEU A 33 12.65 -9.94 3.36
C LEU A 33 12.03 -10.22 4.74
N PHE A 34 12.86 -10.10 5.78
CA PHE A 34 12.49 -10.24 7.18
C PHE A 34 12.79 -8.93 7.88
N TYR A 35 11.75 -8.23 8.31
CA TYR A 35 11.86 -7.01 9.09
C TYR A 35 10.65 -6.96 10.01
N TYR A 36 10.91 -6.67 11.28
CA TYR A 36 9.88 -6.56 12.29
C TYR A 36 9.53 -5.09 12.47
N VAL A 37 8.25 -4.79 12.52
CA VAL A 37 7.73 -3.45 12.78
C VAL A 37 6.52 -3.61 13.70
N THR A 38 6.42 -2.79 14.74
CA THR A 38 5.21 -2.79 15.55
C THR A 38 4.05 -2.18 14.77
N LYS A 39 2.82 -2.34 15.25
CA LYS A 39 1.64 -1.69 14.66
C LYS A 39 1.81 -0.17 14.60
N ASP A 40 2.32 0.41 15.69
CA ASP A 40 2.43 1.85 15.85
C ASP A 40 3.58 2.38 14.98
N ASP A 41 4.69 1.66 14.90
CA ASP A 41 5.77 1.98 13.97
C ASP A 41 5.30 1.89 12.51
N PHE A 42 4.53 0.86 12.16
CA PHE A 42 4.00 0.71 10.81
C PHE A 42 3.08 1.89 10.45
N HIS A 43 2.19 2.27 11.37
CA HIS A 43 1.32 3.42 11.20
C HIS A 43 2.13 4.72 11.05
N HIS A 44 3.15 4.91 11.89
CA HIS A 44 4.02 6.07 11.85
C HIS A 44 4.79 6.17 10.53
N ILE A 45 5.44 5.08 10.10
CA ILE A 45 6.17 5.01 8.83
C ILE A 45 5.24 5.33 7.66
N ARG A 46 4.03 4.78 7.67
CA ARG A 46 3.04 5.00 6.62
C ARG A 46 2.59 6.46 6.57
N LEU A 47 2.22 7.06 7.71
CA LEU A 47 1.87 8.48 7.77
C LEU A 47 3.02 9.38 7.31
N LYS A 48 4.25 9.09 7.75
CA LYS A 48 5.45 9.81 7.29
C LYS A 48 5.60 9.71 5.77
N THR A 49 5.41 8.50 5.21
CA THR A 49 5.47 8.26 3.76
C THR A 49 4.38 9.05 3.03
N TYR A 50 3.16 9.08 3.55
CA TYR A 50 2.08 9.85 2.94
C TYR A 50 2.37 11.34 2.91
N ARG A 51 2.86 11.91 4.03
CA ARG A 51 3.26 13.32 4.11
C ARG A 51 4.38 13.67 3.12
N GLU A 52 5.38 12.79 2.99
CA GLU A 52 6.47 12.97 2.03
C GLU A 52 5.95 12.97 0.58
N ILE A 53 5.04 12.04 0.25
CA ILE A 53 4.42 11.96 -1.09
C ILE A 53 3.54 13.19 -1.35
N ALA A 54 2.71 13.58 -0.39
CA ALA A 54 1.83 14.74 -0.49
C ALA A 54 2.61 16.06 -0.64
N SER A 55 3.79 16.16 -0.03
CA SER A 55 4.63 17.36 -0.11
C SER A 55 5.54 17.39 -1.35
N SER A 56 5.53 16.34 -2.18
CA SER A 56 6.44 16.22 -3.31
C SER A 56 5.89 16.85 -4.59
N ASP A 57 6.67 17.75 -5.19
CA ASP A 57 6.37 18.33 -6.51
C ASP A 57 6.57 17.31 -7.66
N GLN A 58 7.19 16.16 -7.38
CA GLN A 58 7.44 15.10 -8.35
C GLN A 58 6.14 14.47 -8.91
N TYR A 59 5.02 14.67 -8.22
CA TYR A 59 3.74 14.02 -8.50
C TYR A 59 2.66 15.03 -8.92
N SER A 60 3.05 16.14 -9.54
CA SER A 60 2.15 17.24 -9.92
C SER A 60 1.05 16.86 -10.92
N ASP A 61 1.28 15.85 -11.75
CA ASP A 61 0.35 15.34 -12.76
C ASP A 61 -0.35 14.02 -12.36
N VAL A 62 -0.23 13.63 -11.09
CA VAL A 62 -1.00 12.51 -10.51
C VAL A 62 -2.44 12.95 -10.30
N LYS A 63 -3.38 12.07 -10.66
CA LYS A 63 -4.82 12.26 -10.49
C LYS A 63 -5.38 11.39 -9.36
N THR A 64 -4.80 10.22 -9.17
CA THR A 64 -5.31 9.24 -8.20
C THR A 64 -4.14 8.54 -7.54
N ILE A 65 -4.20 8.42 -6.21
CA ILE A 65 -3.31 7.55 -5.45
C ILE A 65 -4.03 6.26 -5.11
N MET A 66 -3.31 5.15 -5.20
CA MET A 66 -3.82 3.83 -4.87
C MET A 66 -2.88 3.10 -3.92
N GLU A 67 -3.44 2.32 -3.00
CA GLU A 67 -2.69 1.37 -2.19
C GLU A 67 -3.40 0.02 -2.19
N SER A 68 -2.65 -1.06 -2.03
CA SER A 68 -3.22 -2.41 -2.00
C SER A 68 -2.69 -3.21 -0.82
N SER A 69 -3.56 -3.95 -0.16
CA SER A 69 -3.21 -4.83 0.95
C SER A 69 -4.15 -6.03 1.02
N ILE A 70 -3.64 -7.15 1.53
CA ILE A 70 -4.46 -8.33 1.85
C ILE A 70 -5.17 -8.14 3.20
N VAL A 71 -4.68 -7.24 4.06
CA VAL A 71 -5.06 -7.18 5.49
C VAL A 71 -5.52 -5.80 5.92
N THR A 72 -4.95 -4.75 5.32
CA THR A 72 -5.20 -3.37 5.71
C THR A 72 -6.43 -2.86 4.97
N ASP A 73 -7.42 -2.46 5.75
CA ASP A 73 -8.54 -1.66 5.28
C ASP A 73 -8.16 -0.18 5.36
N TYR A 74 -8.05 0.48 4.21
CA TYR A 74 -7.65 1.88 4.08
C TYR A 74 -8.80 2.88 4.26
N SER A 75 -10.03 2.39 4.50
CA SER A 75 -11.21 3.27 4.65
C SER A 75 -11.04 4.26 5.81
N ARG A 76 -10.36 3.84 6.89
CA ARG A 76 -10.04 4.69 8.04
C ARG A 76 -9.09 5.85 7.71
N ASP A 77 -8.30 5.68 6.65
CA ASP A 77 -7.37 6.68 6.14
C ASP A 77 -8.03 7.59 5.09
N GLY A 78 -9.36 7.45 4.90
CA GLY A 78 -10.17 8.25 3.98
C GLY A 78 -10.24 7.72 2.55
N PHE A 79 -9.62 6.57 2.26
CA PHE A 79 -9.64 5.96 0.95
C PHE A 79 -11.00 5.32 0.66
N GLU A 80 -11.42 5.37 -0.60
CA GLU A 80 -12.48 4.52 -1.10
C GLU A 80 -11.90 3.11 -1.30
N VAL A 81 -12.50 2.11 -0.68
CA VAL A 81 -11.97 0.74 -0.66
C VAL A 81 -12.89 -0.20 -1.40
N GLU A 82 -12.31 -0.97 -2.30
CA GLU A 82 -12.97 -2.10 -2.95
C GLU A 82 -12.12 -3.37 -2.84
N GLN A 83 -12.75 -4.52 -3.05
CA GLN A 83 -12.03 -5.79 -3.19
C GLN A 83 -11.78 -6.07 -4.66
N ARG A 84 -10.52 -6.25 -5.04
CA ARG A 84 -10.17 -6.68 -6.40
C ARG A 84 -9.59 -8.08 -6.40
N GLU A 85 -9.99 -8.86 -7.39
CA GLU A 85 -9.33 -10.14 -7.69
C GLU A 85 -7.98 -9.86 -8.34
N VAL A 86 -6.94 -10.51 -7.83
CA VAL A 86 -5.56 -10.37 -8.30
C VAL A 86 -4.94 -11.74 -8.47
N PHE A 87 -4.05 -11.87 -9.46
CA PHE A 87 -3.41 -13.15 -9.74
C PHE A 87 -2.60 -13.63 -8.52
N ILE A 88 -2.63 -14.93 -8.24
CA ILE A 88 -2.01 -15.53 -7.05
C ILE A 88 -0.52 -15.20 -6.89
N ARG A 89 0.19 -14.96 -8.00
CA ARG A 89 1.60 -14.50 -8.01
C ARG A 89 1.75 -13.12 -7.34
N ASP A 90 0.82 -12.21 -7.61
CA ASP A 90 0.85 -10.87 -7.04
C ASP A 90 0.44 -10.92 -5.57
N ILE A 91 -0.48 -11.83 -5.20
CA ILE A 91 -0.80 -12.17 -3.80
C ILE A 91 0.41 -12.74 -3.08
N MET A 92 1.13 -13.71 -3.64
CA MET A 92 2.34 -14.26 -3.03
C MET A 92 3.41 -13.18 -2.79
N ARG A 93 3.52 -12.17 -3.67
CA ARG A 93 4.37 -11.01 -3.44
C ARG A 93 3.90 -10.16 -2.25
N PHE A 94 2.60 -10.01 -2.04
CA PHE A 94 2.04 -9.38 -0.85
C PHE A 94 2.22 -10.26 0.40
N THR A 95 2.04 -11.58 0.30
CA THR A 95 2.14 -12.55 1.41
C THR A 95 3.57 -12.73 1.90
N ILE A 96 4.57 -12.81 1.02
CA ILE A 96 5.99 -12.85 1.41
C ILE A 96 6.40 -11.58 2.15
N ARG A 97 5.88 -10.41 1.71
CA ARG A 97 6.10 -9.13 2.40
C ARG A 97 5.33 -9.04 3.73
N TRP A 98 4.30 -9.86 3.89
CA TRP A 98 3.47 -9.93 5.08
C TRP A 98 4.06 -10.86 6.16
N PHE A 99 4.68 -12.00 5.79
CA PHE A 99 5.31 -12.91 6.75
C PHE A 99 6.40 -12.24 7.62
N GLY A 100 7.08 -11.20 7.12
CA GLY A 100 8.01 -10.40 7.93
C GLY A 100 7.32 -9.55 9.01
N ASN A 101 6.14 -9.00 8.71
CA ASN A 101 5.37 -8.16 9.64
C ASN A 101 4.52 -8.96 10.65
N ALA A 102 4.21 -10.22 10.34
CA ALA A 102 3.15 -10.97 11.00
C ALA A 102 3.52 -11.60 12.35
N TYR A 103 4.79 -11.84 12.66
CA TYR A 103 5.14 -12.62 13.86
C TYR A 103 4.64 -11.97 15.17
N ASN A 104 4.50 -10.63 15.22
CA ASN A 104 3.95 -9.93 16.38
C ASN A 104 2.45 -9.60 16.31
N TRP A 105 1.77 -9.82 15.17
CA TRP A 105 0.35 -9.47 15.01
C TRP A 105 -0.58 -10.68 15.00
N TYR A 106 -0.05 -11.89 14.90
CA TYR A 106 -0.74 -12.96 14.19
C TYR A 106 -0.73 -14.35 14.85
N CYS A 107 -0.86 -14.41 16.17
CA CYS A 107 -1.37 -15.63 16.80
C CYS A 107 -2.90 -15.67 16.87
N ASN A 108 -3.62 -14.54 16.72
CA ASN A 108 -5.07 -14.47 16.99
C ASN A 108 -5.97 -14.08 15.79
N ARG A 109 -5.44 -13.89 14.56
CA ARG A 109 -6.23 -13.38 13.40
C ARG A 109 -5.96 -14.07 12.05
N LEU A 110 -5.52 -15.34 12.08
CA LEU A 110 -5.13 -16.11 10.89
C LEU A 110 -6.20 -16.25 9.80
N SER A 111 -7.48 -16.24 10.17
CA SER A 111 -8.57 -16.60 9.26
C SER A 111 -8.80 -15.59 8.12
N LYS A 112 -8.67 -14.28 8.38
CA LYS A 112 -9.03 -13.25 7.40
C LYS A 112 -8.07 -13.22 6.20
N PRO A 113 -6.74 -13.05 6.39
CA PRO A 113 -5.80 -13.11 5.27
C PRO A 113 -5.74 -14.47 4.56
N ILE A 114 -5.95 -15.59 5.27
CA ILE A 114 -6.05 -16.91 4.61
C ILE A 114 -7.24 -16.92 3.65
N ASP A 115 -8.42 -16.45 4.07
CA ASP A 115 -9.60 -16.36 3.20
C ASP A 115 -9.35 -15.46 1.98
N HIS A 116 -8.69 -14.32 2.14
CA HIS A 116 -8.32 -13.43 1.04
C HIS A 116 -7.31 -14.06 0.07
N ILE A 117 -6.31 -14.79 0.59
CA ILE A 117 -5.36 -15.54 -0.23
C ILE A 117 -6.09 -16.65 -1.00
N CYS A 118 -6.96 -17.42 -0.34
CA CYS A 118 -7.73 -18.49 -0.95
C CYS A 118 -8.71 -17.98 -2.02
N LYS A 119 -9.30 -16.79 -1.82
CA LYS A 119 -10.23 -16.16 -2.77
C LYS A 119 -9.55 -15.29 -3.83
N ASN A 120 -8.23 -15.23 -3.81
CA ASN A 120 -7.43 -14.39 -4.67
C ASN A 120 -7.78 -12.88 -4.62
N ARG A 121 -8.07 -12.32 -3.45
CA ARG A 121 -8.56 -10.94 -3.29
C ARG A 121 -7.63 -10.06 -2.46
N VAL A 122 -7.53 -8.79 -2.86
CA VAL A 122 -6.89 -7.72 -2.07
C VAL A 122 -7.85 -6.56 -1.88
N PHE A 123 -7.71 -5.86 -0.76
CA PHE A 123 -8.27 -4.52 -0.61
C PHE A 123 -7.45 -3.55 -1.43
N VAL A 124 -8.13 -2.77 -2.26
CA VAL A 124 -7.54 -1.68 -3.01
C VAL A 124 -8.19 -0.40 -2.51
N GLY A 125 -7.40 0.45 -1.87
CA GLY A 125 -7.79 1.79 -1.51
C GLY A 125 -7.44 2.74 -2.67
N SER A 126 -8.38 3.59 -3.08
CA SER A 126 -8.14 4.71 -3.99
C SER A 126 -8.56 6.03 -3.37
N MET A 127 -7.81 7.09 -3.67
CA MET A 127 -8.13 8.45 -3.27
C MET A 127 -7.75 9.42 -4.39
N ASP A 128 -8.60 10.41 -4.63
CA ASP A 128 -8.27 11.54 -5.48
C ASP A 128 -7.00 12.26 -4.96
N TRP A 129 -6.11 12.65 -5.88
CA TRP A 129 -4.82 13.23 -5.53
C TRP A 129 -4.96 14.54 -4.75
N LYS A 130 -5.90 15.41 -5.14
CA LYS A 130 -6.13 16.67 -4.43
C LYS A 130 -6.57 16.39 -3.00
N ARG A 131 -7.54 15.49 -2.81
CA ARG A 131 -7.98 15.06 -1.48
C ARG A 131 -6.84 14.47 -0.64
N PHE A 132 -5.96 13.69 -1.26
CA PHE A 132 -4.78 13.14 -0.59
C PHE A 132 -3.82 14.23 -0.13
N LYS A 133 -3.50 15.21 -0.99
CA LYS A 133 -2.66 16.35 -0.60
C LYS A 133 -3.31 17.17 0.52
N ASP A 134 -4.59 17.51 0.39
CA ASP A 134 -5.30 18.30 1.40
C ASP A 134 -5.27 17.62 2.79
N HIS A 135 -5.35 16.28 2.81
CA HIS A 135 -5.33 15.52 4.06
C HIS A 135 -3.92 15.37 4.67
N TYR A 136 -2.88 15.18 3.85
CA TYR A 136 -1.53 14.81 4.32
C TYR A 136 -0.44 15.88 4.12
N GLN A 137 -0.73 17.03 3.52
CA GLN A 137 0.20 18.15 3.39
C GLN A 137 0.12 19.16 4.56
N SER A 138 -0.89 19.02 5.43
CA SER A 138 -1.03 19.81 6.67
C SER A 138 -0.15 19.29 7.82
#